data_AF-A0A3A4RWA2-F1
#
_entry.id   AF-A0A3A4RWA2-F1
#
_cell.length_a   1.000
_cell.length_b   1.000
_cell.length_c   1.000
_cell.angle_alpha   90.00
_cell.angle_beta   90.00
_cell.angle_gamma   90.00
#
_symmetry.space_group_name_H-M   'P 1'
#
loop_
_entity.id
_entity.type
_entity.pdbx_description
1 polymer ?
#
loop_
_entity_poly.entity_id
_entity_poly.type
_entity_poly.pdbx_seq_one_letter_code
_entity_poly.pdbx_strand_id
1 'polypeptide(L)'
;MGKVLTLLFMILLALASVAGYLFLTERIIAGERQIAEGQTRLEKAKPALAEGKAKLEAGKRELSEGRKDYRQAEENLLLVLADKLLKGGKGFEDARERVAEGEKKTAKGEDKIDVGEIRLDAGESALRRGKEKLGLAKGARFACALGAAFFATLSIVFGFCWRRSLIRIFMHTDTPA
;
A
#
# COMPACT_ATOMS: atom_id res chain seq x y z
N MET A 1 32.38 -33.02 28.67
CA MET A 1 31.97 -32.87 27.26
C MET A 1 30.58 -32.24 27.13
N GLY A 2 29.50 -32.85 27.61
CA GLY A 2 28.12 -32.36 27.36
C GLY A 2 27.81 -30.91 27.79
N LYS A 3 28.36 -30.45 28.92
CA LYS A 3 28.11 -29.10 29.48
C LYS A 3 28.65 -27.95 28.61
N VAL A 4 29.79 -28.20 27.95
CA VAL A 4 30.42 -27.23 27.04
C VAL A 4 29.63 -27.16 25.73
N LEU A 5 29.19 -28.30 25.22
CA LEU A 5 28.36 -28.38 24.01
C LEU A 5 27.01 -27.65 24.21
N THR A 6 26.37 -27.77 25.37
CA THR A 6 25.15 -27.04 25.70
C THR A 6 25.35 -25.52 25.77
N LEU A 7 26.47 -25.06 26.31
CA LEU A 7 26.80 -23.62 26.34
C LEU A 7 27.03 -23.07 24.93
N LEU A 8 27.77 -23.80 24.10
CA LEU A 8 28.03 -23.44 22.70
C LEU A 8 26.73 -23.33 21.89
N PHE A 9 25.82 -24.30 22.07
CA PHE A 9 24.52 -24.30 21.42
C PHE A 9 23.64 -23.12 21.84
N MET A 10 23.64 -22.76 23.12
CA MET A 10 22.88 -21.61 23.64
C MET A 10 23.40 -20.27 23.12
N ILE A 11 24.73 -20.11 23.01
CA ILE A 11 25.35 -18.92 22.41
C ILE A 11 24.97 -18.83 20.93
N LEU A 12 25.00 -19.95 20.21
CA LEU A 12 24.58 -20.00 18.81
C LEU A 12 23.11 -19.58 18.64
N LEU A 13 22.22 -20.07 19.51
CA LEU A 13 20.81 -19.67 19.51
C LEU A 13 20.62 -18.18 19.80
N ALA A 14 21.38 -17.62 20.75
CA ALA A 14 21.35 -16.20 21.06
C ALA A 14 21.82 -15.34 19.86
N LEU A 15 22.91 -15.74 19.20
CA LEU A 15 23.40 -15.07 17.99
C LEU A 15 22.39 -15.15 16.85
N ALA A 16 21.76 -16.32 16.63
CA ALA A 16 20.70 -16.48 15.64
C ALA A 16 19.49 -15.59 15.95
N SER A 17 19.10 -15.47 17.23
CA SER A 17 18.00 -14.62 17.67
C SER A 17 18.31 -13.12 17.47
N VAL A 18 19.55 -12.69 17.73
CA VAL A 18 19.99 -11.30 17.50
C VAL A 18 20.06 -10.99 16.00
N ALA A 19 20.61 -11.90 15.19
CA ALA A 19 20.63 -11.76 13.74
C ALA A 19 19.22 -11.65 13.15
N GLY A 20 18.29 -12.49 13.63
CA GLY A 20 16.86 -12.41 13.28
C GLY A 20 16.26 -11.05 13.66
N TYR A 21 16.51 -10.56 14.87
CA TYR A 21 16.03 -9.25 15.33
C TYR A 21 16.52 -8.10 14.44
N LEU A 22 17.81 -8.08 14.07
CA LEU A 22 18.37 -7.05 13.18
C LEU A 22 17.74 -7.13 11.78
N PHE A 23 17.61 -8.33 11.21
CA PHE A 23 16.98 -8.52 9.91
C PHE A 23 15.50 -8.07 9.88
N LEU A 24 14.74 -8.44 10.91
CA LEU A 24 13.36 -7.99 11.08
C LEU A 24 13.27 -6.46 11.24
N THR A 25 14.24 -5.83 11.92
CA THR A 25 14.29 -4.38 12.10
C THR A 25 14.41 -3.64 10.77
N GLU A 26 15.36 -4.03 9.94
CA GLU A 26 15.54 -3.46 8.60
C GLU A 26 14.28 -3.62 7.74
N ARG A 27 13.67 -4.82 7.77
CA ARG A 27 12.43 -5.09 7.05
C ARG A 27 11.25 -4.25 7.53
N ILE A 28 11.13 -4.00 8.83
CA ILE A 28 10.08 -3.14 9.39
C ILE A 28 10.29 -1.70 8.93
N ILE A 29 11.51 -1.16 9.02
CA ILE A 29 11.80 0.22 8.61
C ILE A 29 11.52 0.42 7.12
N ALA A 30 11.98 -0.52 6.27
CA ALA A 30 11.69 -0.49 4.84
C ALA A 30 10.18 -0.59 4.56
N GLY A 31 9.46 -1.46 5.28
CA GLY A 31 8.01 -1.60 5.17
C GLY A 31 7.24 -0.35 5.59
N GLU A 32 7.63 0.29 6.68
CA GLU A 32 7.04 1.56 7.15
C GLU A 32 7.21 2.66 6.12
N ARG A 33 8.40 2.78 5.54
CA ARG A 33 8.68 3.75 4.48
C ARG A 33 7.80 3.50 3.24
N GLN A 34 7.68 2.26 2.79
CA GLN A 34 6.81 1.93 1.66
C GLN A 34 5.33 2.22 1.95
N ILE A 35 4.85 1.97 3.17
CA ILE A 35 3.48 2.28 3.58
C ILE A 35 3.27 3.80 3.59
N ALA A 36 4.21 4.59 4.13
CA ALA A 36 4.12 6.04 4.15
C ALA A 36 4.11 6.64 2.74
N GLU A 37 4.98 6.16 1.85
CA GLU A 37 4.99 6.56 0.44
C GLU A 37 3.68 6.17 -0.27
N GLY A 38 3.17 4.97 0.00
CA GLY A 38 1.88 4.49 -0.51
C GLY A 38 0.70 5.35 -0.05
N GLN A 39 0.67 5.73 1.23
CA GLN A 39 -0.34 6.65 1.80
C GLN A 39 -0.29 8.01 1.11
N THR A 40 0.91 8.57 0.95
CA THR A 40 1.09 9.88 0.32
C THR A 40 0.59 9.88 -1.14
N ARG A 41 0.87 8.80 -1.88
CA ARG A 41 0.36 8.64 -3.25
C ARG A 41 -1.16 8.54 -3.26
N LEU A 42 -1.76 7.83 -2.31
CA LEU A 42 -3.20 7.66 -2.21
C LEU A 42 -3.91 8.97 -1.85
N GLU A 43 -3.34 9.73 -0.92
CA GLU A 43 -3.83 11.06 -0.55
C GLU A 43 -3.76 12.07 -1.69
N LYS A 44 -2.79 11.94 -2.61
CA LYS A 44 -2.74 12.77 -3.83
C LYS A 44 -3.70 12.27 -4.91
N ALA A 45 -3.91 10.97 -5.01
CA ALA A 45 -4.77 10.37 -6.03
C ALA A 45 -6.27 10.61 -5.77
N LYS A 46 -6.71 10.62 -4.50
CA LYS A 46 -8.10 10.94 -4.12
C LYS A 46 -8.61 12.31 -4.63
N PRO A 47 -7.95 13.44 -4.34
CA PRO A 47 -8.38 14.75 -4.82
C PRO A 47 -8.24 14.86 -6.34
N ALA A 48 -7.22 14.24 -6.95
CA ALA A 48 -7.09 14.23 -8.40
C ALA A 48 -8.26 13.48 -9.09
N LEU A 49 -8.72 12.37 -8.51
CA LEU A 49 -9.91 11.68 -8.99
C LEU A 49 -11.17 12.53 -8.80
N ALA A 50 -11.33 13.18 -7.64
CA ALA A 50 -12.45 14.08 -7.38
C ALA A 50 -12.48 15.27 -8.35
N GLU A 51 -11.33 15.86 -8.66
CA GLU A 51 -11.20 16.91 -9.67
C GLU A 51 -11.55 16.40 -11.07
N GLY A 52 -11.10 15.19 -11.42
CA GLY A 52 -11.48 14.52 -12.66
C GLY A 52 -13.00 14.33 -12.78
N LYS A 53 -13.66 13.90 -11.71
CA LYS A 53 -15.13 13.79 -11.63
C LYS A 53 -15.82 15.14 -11.83
N ALA A 54 -15.34 16.18 -11.15
CA ALA A 54 -15.91 17.52 -11.28
C ALA A 54 -15.79 18.05 -12.71
N LYS A 55 -14.64 17.85 -13.37
CA LYS A 55 -14.43 18.22 -14.79
C LYS A 55 -15.35 17.45 -15.73
N LEU A 56 -15.54 16.15 -15.48
CA LEU A 56 -16.43 15.32 -16.27
C LEU A 56 -17.89 15.78 -16.14
N GLU A 57 -18.34 16.08 -14.93
CA GLU A 57 -19.68 16.61 -14.67
C GLU A 57 -19.90 18.00 -15.29
N ALA A 58 -18.89 18.88 -15.24
CA ALA A 58 -18.93 20.16 -15.95
C ALA A 58 -19.08 19.96 -17.47
N GLY A 59 -18.27 19.07 -18.07
CA GLY A 59 -18.36 18.75 -19.50
C GLY A 59 -19.70 18.13 -19.89
N LYS A 60 -20.31 17.30 -19.03
CA LYS A 60 -21.68 16.79 -19.23
C LYS A 60 -22.73 17.90 -19.26
N ARG A 61 -22.61 18.90 -18.37
CA ARG A 61 -23.52 20.05 -18.34
C ARG A 61 -23.39 20.88 -19.61
N GLU A 62 -22.17 21.22 -20.02
CA GLU A 62 -21.91 21.94 -21.28
C GLU A 62 -22.47 21.19 -22.49
N LEU A 63 -22.27 19.87 -22.55
CA LEU A 63 -22.83 19.03 -23.61
C LEU A 63 -24.38 19.05 -23.60
N SER A 64 -24.98 19.00 -22.40
CA SER A 64 -26.43 19.06 -22.26
C SER A 64 -27.01 20.40 -22.67
N GLU A 65 -26.33 21.51 -22.37
CA GLU A 65 -26.72 22.86 -22.81
C GLU A 65 -26.59 22.98 -24.33
N GLY A 66 -25.46 22.56 -24.91
CA GLY A 66 -25.29 22.53 -26.36
C GLY A 66 -26.32 21.66 -27.08
N ARG A 67 -26.78 20.55 -26.48
CA ARG A 67 -27.89 19.72 -27.00
C ARG A 67 -29.24 20.44 -26.95
N LYS A 68 -29.48 21.33 -25.97
CA LYS A 68 -30.71 22.13 -25.90
C LYS A 68 -30.69 23.22 -26.97
N ASP A 69 -29.58 23.92 -27.09
CA ASP A 69 -29.40 24.97 -28.10
C ASP A 69 -29.53 24.40 -29.52
N TYR A 70 -28.93 23.23 -29.77
CA TYR A 70 -29.07 22.52 -31.03
C TYR A 70 -30.54 22.19 -31.34
N ARG A 71 -31.29 21.64 -30.37
CA ARG A 71 -32.72 21.34 -30.55
C ARG A 71 -33.54 22.59 -30.82
N GLN A 72 -33.27 23.67 -30.09
CA GLN A 72 -33.99 24.93 -30.29
C GLN A 72 -33.69 25.55 -31.66
N ALA A 73 -32.46 25.39 -32.17
CA ALA A 73 -32.10 25.79 -33.53
C ALA A 73 -32.78 24.90 -34.59
N GLU A 74 -32.92 23.60 -34.33
CA GLU A 74 -33.59 22.62 -35.21
C GLU A 74 -35.11 22.87 -35.29
N GLU A 75 -35.74 23.27 -34.19
CA GLU A 75 -37.16 23.66 -34.15
C GLU A 75 -37.43 24.98 -34.90
N ASN A 76 -36.39 25.81 -35.09
CA ASN A 76 -36.50 27.07 -35.81
C ASN A 76 -36.39 26.85 -37.33
N LEU A 77 -37.55 26.67 -37.97
CA LEU A 77 -37.68 26.35 -39.40
C LEU A 77 -36.93 27.32 -40.32
N LEU A 78 -36.82 28.61 -39.93
CA LEU A 78 -36.03 29.61 -40.66
C LEU A 78 -34.53 29.35 -40.63
N LEU A 79 -33.98 28.93 -39.49
CA LEU A 79 -32.56 28.59 -39.34
C LEU A 79 -32.22 27.33 -40.12
N VAL A 80 -33.08 26.31 -40.06
CA VAL A 80 -32.93 25.07 -40.82
C VAL A 80 -32.98 25.34 -42.32
N LEU A 81 -33.95 26.15 -42.78
CA LEU A 81 -34.07 26.49 -44.20
C LEU A 81 -32.89 27.35 -44.68
N ALA A 82 -32.42 28.29 -43.87
CA ALA A 82 -31.24 29.08 -44.16
C ALA A 82 -29.96 28.23 -44.24
N ASP A 83 -29.76 27.27 -43.33
CA ASP A 83 -28.62 26.35 -43.39
C ASP A 83 -28.69 25.43 -44.61
N LYS A 84 -29.89 24.96 -44.96
CA LYS A 84 -30.11 24.12 -46.15
C LYS A 84 -29.88 24.88 -47.46
N LEU A 85 -30.29 26.14 -47.55
CA LEU A 85 -30.07 26.97 -48.75
C LEU A 85 -28.64 27.53 -48.84
N LEU A 86 -28.05 27.99 -47.74
CA LEU A 86 -26.75 28.69 -47.76
C LEU A 86 -25.57 27.74 -47.60
N LYS A 87 -25.71 26.71 -46.76
CA LYS A 87 -24.62 25.77 -46.42
C LYS A 87 -24.91 24.32 -46.87
N GLY A 88 -26.04 24.09 -47.55
CA GLY A 88 -26.45 22.76 -47.99
C GLY A 88 -26.82 21.81 -46.85
N GLY A 89 -27.10 22.30 -45.63
CA GLY A 89 -27.43 21.48 -44.46
C GLY A 89 -26.22 21.01 -43.64
N LYS A 90 -24.99 21.37 -44.04
CA LYS A 90 -23.75 20.92 -43.37
C LYS A 90 -23.61 21.45 -41.95
N GLY A 91 -24.20 22.59 -41.61
CA GLY A 91 -24.07 23.18 -40.28
C GLY A 91 -24.74 22.32 -39.20
N PHE A 92 -25.92 21.79 -39.50
CA PHE A 92 -26.64 20.89 -38.58
C PHE A 92 -26.00 19.49 -38.51
N GLU A 93 -25.42 18.98 -39.61
CA GLU A 93 -24.63 17.73 -39.58
C GLU A 93 -23.39 17.88 -38.71
N ASP A 94 -22.59 18.94 -38.91
CA ASP A 94 -21.38 19.21 -38.12
C ASP A 94 -21.71 19.33 -36.62
N ALA A 95 -22.81 20.01 -36.28
CA ALA A 95 -23.25 20.14 -34.90
C ALA A 95 -23.69 18.79 -34.29
N ARG A 96 -24.39 17.95 -35.07
CA ARG A 96 -24.77 16.58 -34.65
C ARG A 96 -23.54 15.71 -34.42
N GLU A 97 -22.54 15.80 -35.29
CA GLU A 97 -21.29 15.07 -35.16
C GLU A 97 -20.51 15.51 -33.91
N ARG A 98 -20.45 16.82 -33.64
CA ARG A 98 -19.83 17.36 -32.41
C ARG A 98 -20.51 16.88 -31.14
N VAL A 99 -21.85 16.82 -31.11
CA VAL A 99 -22.59 16.26 -29.97
C VAL A 99 -22.25 14.78 -29.79
N ALA A 100 -22.25 13.99 -30.86
CA ALA A 100 -21.91 12.56 -30.79
C ALA A 100 -20.45 12.32 -30.36
N GLU A 101 -19.51 13.16 -30.81
CA GLU A 101 -18.12 13.10 -30.38
C GLU A 101 -17.98 13.46 -28.90
N GLY A 102 -18.72 14.48 -28.44
CA GLY A 102 -18.78 14.88 -27.03
C GLY A 102 -19.31 13.75 -26.13
N GLU A 103 -20.35 13.03 -26.55
CA GLU A 103 -20.87 11.86 -25.83
C GLU A 103 -19.84 10.74 -25.73
N LYS A 104 -19.13 10.45 -26.84
CA LYS A 104 -18.03 9.48 -26.82
C LYS A 104 -16.91 9.90 -25.88
N LYS A 105 -16.59 11.20 -25.80
CA LYS A 105 -15.58 11.73 -24.87
C LYS A 105 -16.03 11.60 -23.43
N THR A 106 -17.28 11.90 -23.12
CA THR A 106 -17.87 11.71 -21.79
C THR A 106 -17.84 10.26 -21.35
N ALA A 107 -18.29 9.32 -22.20
CA ALA A 107 -18.27 7.89 -21.89
C ALA A 107 -16.84 7.39 -21.61
N LYS A 108 -15.87 7.76 -22.46
CA LYS A 108 -14.44 7.47 -22.20
C LYS A 108 -13.91 8.13 -20.92
N GLY A 109 -14.49 9.26 -20.54
CA GLY A 109 -14.19 9.96 -19.29
C GLY A 109 -14.67 9.16 -18.08
N GLU A 110 -15.93 8.69 -18.11
CA GLU A 110 -16.53 7.82 -17.09
C GLU A 110 -15.71 6.53 -16.91
N ASP A 111 -15.39 5.84 -18.00
CA ASP A 111 -14.57 4.61 -17.95
C ASP A 111 -13.22 4.86 -17.23
N LYS A 112 -12.59 6.01 -17.48
CA LYS A 112 -11.31 6.38 -16.84
C LYS A 112 -11.48 6.64 -15.34
N ILE A 113 -12.61 7.20 -14.93
CA ILE A 113 -12.93 7.44 -13.52
C ILE A 113 -13.15 6.12 -12.81
N ASP A 114 -13.93 5.23 -13.40
CA ASP A 114 -14.22 3.90 -12.84
C ASP A 114 -12.94 3.08 -12.68
N VAL A 115 -12.08 3.05 -13.70
CA VAL A 115 -10.75 2.43 -13.62
C VAL A 115 -9.89 3.10 -12.54
N GLY A 116 -10.00 4.42 -12.39
CA GLY A 116 -9.32 5.19 -11.34
C GLY A 116 -9.77 4.81 -9.94
N GLU A 117 -11.07 4.62 -9.72
CA GLU A 117 -11.67 4.17 -8.46
C GLU A 117 -11.22 2.75 -8.11
N ILE A 118 -11.35 1.81 -9.05
CA ILE A 118 -10.91 0.43 -8.85
C ILE A 118 -9.43 0.39 -8.45
N ARG A 119 -8.60 1.24 -9.08
CA ARG A 119 -7.18 1.34 -8.75
C ARG A 119 -6.93 1.92 -7.37
N LEU A 120 -7.72 2.91 -6.94
CA LEU A 120 -7.65 3.47 -5.60
C LEU A 120 -8.03 2.43 -4.54
N ASP A 121 -9.13 1.70 -4.73
CA ASP A 121 -9.59 0.66 -3.81
C ASP A 121 -8.59 -0.51 -3.71
N ALA A 122 -8.01 -0.91 -4.84
CA ALA A 122 -6.94 -1.89 -4.87
C ALA A 122 -5.71 -1.40 -4.11
N GLY A 123 -5.37 -0.11 -4.26
CA GLY A 123 -4.29 0.56 -3.53
C GLY A 123 -4.52 0.59 -2.02
N GLU A 124 -5.73 0.97 -1.57
CA GLU A 124 -6.12 0.97 -0.16
C GLU A 124 -6.04 -0.44 0.44
N SER A 125 -6.56 -1.43 -0.28
CA SER A 125 -6.51 -2.83 0.14
C SER A 125 -5.09 -3.35 0.25
N ALA A 126 -4.21 -2.99 -0.70
CA ALA A 126 -2.80 -3.33 -0.64
C ALA A 126 -2.09 -2.68 0.57
N LEU A 127 -2.41 -1.41 0.85
CA LEU A 127 -1.89 -0.69 2.00
C LEU A 127 -2.31 -1.33 3.33
N ARG A 128 -3.59 -1.72 3.45
CA ARG A 128 -4.11 -2.45 4.62
C ARG A 128 -3.36 -3.76 4.84
N ARG A 129 -3.21 -4.59 3.79
CA ARG A 129 -2.42 -5.83 3.87
C ARG A 129 -0.96 -5.57 4.23
N GLY A 130 -0.38 -4.49 3.72
CA GLY A 130 0.98 -4.05 4.07
C GLY A 130 1.10 -3.73 5.56
N LYS A 131 0.15 -2.99 6.11
CA LYS A 131 0.08 -2.65 7.55
C LYS A 131 -0.09 -3.89 8.43
N GLU A 132 -0.93 -4.85 8.03
CA GLU A 132 -1.09 -6.12 8.75
C GLU A 132 0.22 -6.92 8.78
N LYS A 133 0.89 -7.08 7.62
CA LYS A 133 2.20 -7.74 7.55
C LYS A 133 3.25 -7.04 8.41
N LEU A 134 3.24 -5.71 8.44
CA LEU A 134 4.12 -4.93 9.29
C LEU A 134 3.83 -5.19 10.78
N GLY A 135 2.55 -5.28 11.15
CA GLY A 135 2.12 -5.66 12.50
C GLY A 135 2.63 -7.04 12.91
N LEU A 136 2.50 -8.03 12.03
CA LEU A 136 3.05 -9.39 12.24
C LEU A 136 4.58 -9.37 12.38
N ALA A 137 5.27 -8.62 11.53
CA ALA A 137 6.73 -8.47 11.62
C ALA A 137 7.16 -7.83 12.95
N LYS A 138 6.43 -6.82 13.44
CA LYS A 138 6.65 -6.23 14.77
C LYS A 138 6.40 -7.26 15.87
N GLY A 139 5.35 -8.06 15.78
CA GLY A 139 5.07 -9.15 16.72
C GLY A 139 6.20 -10.19 16.76
N ALA A 140 6.68 -10.63 15.60
CA ALA A 140 7.81 -11.55 15.48
C ALA A 140 9.11 -10.96 16.07
N ARG A 141 9.34 -9.65 15.89
CA ARG A 141 10.46 -8.94 16.50
C ARG A 141 10.39 -8.96 18.03
N PHE A 142 9.20 -8.71 18.60
CA PHE A 142 9.00 -8.83 20.06
C PHE A 142 9.25 -10.25 20.56
N ALA A 143 8.78 -11.27 19.84
CA ALA A 143 9.05 -12.66 20.19
C ALA A 143 10.55 -13.00 20.15
N CYS A 144 11.29 -12.53 19.14
CA CYS A 144 12.75 -12.69 19.07
C CYS A 144 13.48 -11.97 20.21
N ALA A 145 13.01 -10.77 20.60
CA ALA A 145 13.58 -10.02 21.71
C ALA A 145 13.37 -10.74 23.06
N LEU A 146 12.16 -11.26 23.30
CA LEU A 146 11.85 -12.07 24.48
C LEU A 146 12.65 -13.37 24.50
N GLY A 147 12.77 -14.06 23.36
CA GLY A 147 13.61 -15.24 23.21
C GLY A 147 15.06 -14.97 23.55
N ALA A 148 15.65 -13.91 22.98
CA ALA A 148 17.03 -13.51 23.28
C ALA A 148 17.25 -13.23 24.78
N ALA A 149 16.33 -12.51 25.42
CA ALA A 149 16.38 -12.23 26.86
C ALA A 149 16.27 -13.52 27.70
N PHE A 150 15.39 -14.45 27.31
CA PHE A 150 15.23 -15.74 27.97
C PHE A 150 16.51 -16.60 27.84
N PHE A 151 17.08 -16.71 26.65
CA PHE A 151 18.33 -17.46 26.44
C PHE A 151 19.52 -16.82 27.16
N ALA A 152 19.59 -15.49 27.21
CA ALA A 152 20.63 -14.77 27.95
C ALA A 152 20.55 -15.02 29.47
N THR A 153 19.35 -14.93 30.05
CA THR A 153 19.13 -15.20 31.48
C THR A 153 19.42 -16.66 31.83
N LEU A 154 18.95 -17.62 31.02
CA LEU A 154 19.24 -19.04 31.21
C LEU A 154 20.75 -19.33 31.16
N SER A 155 21.47 -18.71 30.23
CA SER A 155 22.92 -18.83 30.08
C SER A 155 23.66 -18.36 31.34
N ILE A 156 23.26 -17.23 31.93
CA ILE A 156 23.84 -16.69 33.17
C ILE A 156 23.60 -17.65 34.35
N VAL A 157 22.37 -18.15 34.50
CA VAL A 157 22.00 -19.07 35.60
C VAL A 157 22.77 -20.39 35.50
N PHE A 158 22.85 -20.99 34.30
CA PHE A 158 23.63 -22.21 34.08
C PHE A 158 25.13 -21.97 34.26
N GLY A 159 25.65 -20.84 33.79
CA GLY A 159 27.04 -20.44 34.02
C GLY A 159 27.38 -20.38 35.51
N PHE A 160 26.50 -19.80 36.32
CA PHE A 160 26.69 -19.72 37.77
C PHE A 160 26.53 -21.07 38.48
N CYS A 161 25.49 -21.84 38.13
CA CYS A 161 25.24 -23.17 38.70
C CYS A 161 26.36 -24.17 38.37
N TRP A 162 26.90 -24.16 37.14
CA TRP A 162 28.02 -25.02 36.79
C TRP A 162 29.36 -24.53 37.30
N ARG A 163 29.59 -23.21 37.47
CA ARG A 163 30.77 -22.72 38.23
C ARG A 163 30.79 -23.30 39.64
N ARG A 164 29.65 -23.27 40.33
CA ARG A 164 29.54 -23.76 41.71
C ARG A 164 29.72 -25.29 41.82
N SER A 165 29.30 -26.04 40.80
CA SER A 165 29.52 -27.49 40.70
C SER A 165 30.97 -27.86 40.35
N LEU A 166 31.63 -27.09 39.48
CA LEU A 166 33.05 -27.29 39.13
C LEU A 166 33.99 -26.98 40.31
N ILE A 167 33.72 -25.92 41.07
CA ILE A 167 34.47 -25.60 42.30
C ILE A 167 34.37 -26.75 43.32
N ARG A 168 33.20 -27.38 43.45
CA ARG A 168 32.98 -28.50 44.38
C ARG A 168 33.70 -29.79 43.96
N ILE A 169 33.86 -30.03 42.66
CA ILE A 169 34.61 -31.18 42.13
C ILE A 169 36.12 -30.95 42.30
N PHE A 170 36.59 -29.72 42.13
CA PHE A 170 38.00 -29.36 42.30
C PHE A 170 38.44 -29.36 43.78
N MET A 171 37.56 -29.02 44.72
CA MET A 171 37.87 -29.12 46.17
C MET A 171 37.95 -30.57 46.69
N HIS A 172 37.37 -31.55 45.99
CA HIS A 172 37.45 -32.96 46.40
C HIS A 172 38.72 -33.67 45.91
N THR A 173 39.51 -33.05 45.04
CA THR A 173 40.79 -33.61 44.56
C THR A 173 41.99 -33.20 45.41
N ASP A 174 41.81 -32.34 46.42
CA ASP A 174 42.88 -31.83 47.30
C ASP A 174 42.82 -32.45 48.72
N THR A 175 42.68 -33.78 48.82
CA THR A 175 42.99 -34.51 50.06
C THR A 175 44.03 -35.59 49.79
N PRO A 176 45.34 -35.26 49.83
CA PRO A 176 46.37 -36.27 49.95
C PRO A 176 46.40 -36.82 51.39
N ALA A 177 46.33 -38.15 51.49
CA ALA A 177 46.71 -38.90 52.69
C ALA A 177 48.24 -38.94 52.84
#